data_AF-A0A2V6VXV5-F1
#
_entry.id   AF-A0A2V6VXV5-F1
#
_cell.length_a   1.000
_cell.length_b   1.000
_cell.length_c   1.000
_cell.angle_alpha   90.00
_cell.angle_beta   90.00
_cell.angle_gamma   90.00
#
_symmetry.space_group_name_H-M   'P 1'
#
loop_
_entity.id
_entity.type
_entity.pdbx_description
1 polymer ?
#
loop_
_entity_poly.entity_id
_entity_poly.type
_entity_poly.pdbx_seq_one_letter_code
_entity_poly.pdbx_strand_id
1 'polypeptide(L)' 'MVPSQSAVLGMGVDALILSFIVVVIGGLGSLEGALLGALIVGVVREAGITWFPEVELAVLYLMAAAVLLVRPAGLFGRA' A
#
# COMPACT_ATOMS: atom_id res chain seq x y z
N MET A 1 -15.60 12.83 -19.70
CA MET A 1 -15.32 12.51 -18.29
C MET A 1 -14.14 13.38 -17.90
N VAL A 2 -14.36 14.44 -17.13
CA VAL A 2 -13.26 15.29 -16.65
C VAL A 2 -12.64 14.56 -15.45
N PRO A 3 -11.30 14.44 -15.34
CA PRO A 3 -10.68 13.76 -14.21
C PRO A 3 -11.12 14.38 -12.88
N SER A 4 -11.57 13.56 -11.94
CA SER A 4 -11.93 13.99 -10.57
C SER A 4 -10.71 14.41 -9.75
N GLN A 5 -9.50 14.04 -10.20
CA GLN A 5 -8.23 14.50 -9.64
C GLN A 5 -7.45 15.29 -10.68
N SER A 6 -7.06 16.50 -10.29
CA SER A 6 -6.11 17.33 -11.04
C SER A 6 -4.72 16.69 -11.03
N ALA A 7 -3.98 16.77 -12.13
CA ALA A 7 -2.57 16.39 -12.13
C ALA A 7 -1.79 17.40 -11.28
N VAL A 8 -1.17 16.92 -10.20
CA VAL A 8 -0.40 17.74 -9.27
C VAL A 8 1.04 17.23 -9.18
N LEU A 9 1.95 18.12 -8.81
CA LEU A 9 3.35 17.76 -8.52
C LEU A 9 3.37 16.71 -7.40
N GLY A 10 4.05 15.57 -7.63
CA GLY A 10 4.16 14.49 -6.64
C GLY A 10 3.25 13.29 -6.88
N MET A 11 2.23 13.38 -7.76
CA MET A 11 1.27 12.29 -7.99
C MET A 11 1.91 10.95 -8.37
N GLY A 12 3.03 10.98 -9.10
CA GLY A 12 3.77 9.76 -9.46
C GLY A 12 4.52 9.16 -8.28
N VAL A 13 5.03 9.99 -7.38
CA VAL A 13 5.74 9.53 -6.17
C VAL A 13 4.76 8.86 -5.22
N ASP A 14 3.57 9.43 -5.04
CA ASP A 14 2.52 8.85 -4.20
C ASP A 14 2.10 7.47 -4.73
N ALA A 15 1.89 7.35 -6.05
CA ALA A 15 1.57 6.07 -6.68
C ALA A 15 2.70 5.03 -6.52
N LEU A 16 3.96 5.45 -6.64
CA LEU A 16 5.14 4.59 -6.43
C LEU A 16 5.24 4.08 -4.98
N ILE A 17 5.02 4.95 -4.01
CA ILE A 17 5.05 4.58 -2.60
C ILE A 17 3.94 3.57 -2.31
N LEU A 18 2.73 3.83 -2.80
CA LEU A 18 1.58 2.95 -2.58
C LEU A 18 1.79 1.57 -3.21
N SER A 19 2.33 1.53 -4.43
CA SER A 19 2.68 0.27 -5.10
C SER A 19 3.86 -0.45 -4.42
N PHE A 20 4.83 0.26 -3.87
CA PHE A 20 5.89 -0.33 -3.05
C PHE A 20 5.34 -0.99 -1.78
N ILE A 21 4.44 -0.31 -1.06
CA ILE A 21 3.79 -0.85 0.15
C ILE A 21 3.04 -2.15 -0.19
N VAL A 22 2.27 -2.15 -1.27
CA VAL A 22 1.54 -3.34 -1.75
C VAL A 22 2.48 -4.51 -2.03
N VAL A 23 3.60 -4.26 -2.73
CA VAL A 23 4.57 -5.31 -3.07
C VAL A 23 5.32 -5.82 -1.84
N VAL A 24 5.69 -4.94 -0.91
CA VAL A 24 6.31 -5.33 0.36
C VAL A 24 5.39 -6.22 1.18
N ILE A 25 4.09 -5.88 1.23
CA ILE A 25 3.10 -6.66 1.96
C ILE A 25 2.86 -8.01 1.24
N GLY A 26 2.73 -8.00 -0.09
CA GLY A 26 2.48 -9.19 -0.88
C GLY A 26 3.66 -10.16 -1.00
N GLY A 27 4.88 -9.63 -0.97
CA GLY A 27 6.14 -10.35 -1.21
C GLY A 27 6.75 -10.05 -2.58
N LEU A 28 8.05 -9.79 -2.60
CA LEU A 28 8.82 -9.49 -3.81
C LEU A 28 8.83 -10.70 -4.75
N GLY A 29 8.37 -10.52 -5.99
CA GLY A 29 8.37 -11.57 -7.02
C GLY A 29 7.12 -12.46 -7.07
N SER A 30 6.10 -12.21 -6.25
CA SER A 30 4.82 -12.94 -6.28
C SER A 30 3.67 -12.07 -6.81
N LEU A 31 3.12 -12.43 -7.96
CA LEU A 31 1.95 -11.74 -8.54
C LEU A 31 0.69 -11.96 -7.69
N GLU A 32 0.47 -13.20 -7.25
CA GLU A 32 -0.68 -13.56 -6.40
C GLU A 32 -0.60 -12.86 -5.04
N GLY A 33 0.61 -12.76 -4.48
CA GLY A 33 0.86 -12.02 -3.25
C GLY A 33 0.64 -10.52 -3.41
N ALA A 34 1.10 -9.92 -4.50
CA ALA A 34 0.84 -8.51 -4.81
C ALA A 34 -0.66 -8.22 -5.00
N LEU A 35 -1.42 -9.12 -5.62
CA LEU A 35 -2.87 -8.98 -5.77
C LEU A 35 -3.58 -8.96 -4.41
N LEU A 36 -3.27 -9.92 -3.53
CA LEU A 36 -3.80 -9.96 -2.17
C LEU A 36 -3.34 -8.76 -1.34
N GLY A 37 -2.08 -8.36 -1.46
CA GLY A 37 -1.53 -7.16 -0.84
C GLY A 37 -2.28 -5.90 -1.28
N ALA A 38 -2.58 -5.77 -2.58
CA ALA A 38 -3.31 -4.62 -3.14
C ALA A 38 -4.73 -4.53 -2.58
N LEU A 39 -5.42 -5.67 -2.47
CA LEU A 39 -6.76 -5.75 -1.89
C LEU A 39 -6.76 -5.33 -0.41
N ILE A 40 -5.84 -5.87 0.39
CA ILE A 40 -5.74 -5.56 1.82
C ILE A 40 -5.40 -4.08 2.02
N VAL A 41 -4.36 -3.59 1.34
CA VAL A 41 -3.92 -2.20 1.45
C VAL A 41 -5.02 -1.24 0.98
N GLY A 42 -5.69 -1.55 -0.13
CA GLY A 42 -6.79 -0.73 -0.65
C GLY A 42 -7.94 -0.59 0.34
N VAL A 43 -8.37 -1.69 0.96
CA VAL A 43 -9.45 -1.68 1.97
C VAL A 43 -9.03 -0.90 3.22
N VAL A 44 -7.82 -1.15 3.73
CA VAL A 44 -7.31 -0.44 4.92
C VAL A 44 -7.14 1.04 4.64
N ARG A 45 -6.64 1.39 3.46
CA ARG A 45 -6.49 2.77 3.03
C ARG A 45 -7.83 3.49 3.01
N GLU A 46 -8.83 2.92 2.33
CA GLU A 46 -10.14 3.56 2.22
C GLU A 46 -10.82 3.73 3.58
N ALA A 47 -10.72 2.71 4.45
CA ALA A 47 -11.18 2.80 5.83
C ALA A 47 -10.43 3.89 6.62
N GLY A 48 -9.11 4.01 6.42
CA GLY A 48 -8.27 5.05 7.00
C GLY A 48 -8.68 6.45 6.55
N ILE A 49 -8.89 6.67 5.25
CA ILE A 49 -9.36 7.96 4.71
C ILE A 49 -10.73 8.31 5.29
N THR A 50 -11.63 7.33 5.39
CA THR A 50 -13.01 7.56 5.82
C THR A 50 -13.12 7.90 7.31
N TRP A 51 -12.34 7.23 8.16
CA TRP A 51 -12.46 7.39 9.62
C TRP A 51 -11.39 8.26 10.25
N PHE A 52 -10.17 8.26 9.69
CA PHE A 52 -8.99 8.91 10.27
C PHE A 52 -8.12 9.56 9.19
N PRO A 53 -8.67 10.54 8.44
CA PRO A 53 -7.98 11.14 7.29
C PRO A 53 -6.64 11.79 7.66
N GLU A 54 -6.48 12.30 8.89
CA GLU A 54 -5.24 12.97 9.30
C GLU A 54 -4.05 12.01 9.47
N VAL A 55 -4.32 10.71 9.68
CA VAL A 55 -3.27 9.70 9.96
C VAL A 55 -3.18 8.60 8.91
N GLU A 56 -3.96 8.67 7.83
CA GLU A 56 -3.99 7.63 6.79
C GLU A 56 -2.59 7.29 6.24
N LEU A 57 -1.80 8.30 5.85
CA LEU A 57 -0.44 8.11 5.37
C LEU A 57 0.45 7.42 6.43
N ALA A 58 0.33 7.83 7.69
CA ALA A 58 1.11 7.22 8.78
C ALA A 58 0.72 5.74 8.97
N VAL A 59 -0.58 5.42 8.92
CA VAL A 59 -1.09 4.04 9.01
C VAL A 59 -0.56 3.17 7.86
N LEU A 60 -0.51 3.69 6.64
CA LEU A 60 0.04 2.99 5.48
C LEU A 60 1.53 2.65 5.66
N TYR A 61 2.34 3.61 6.11
CA TYR A 61 3.76 3.36 6.38
C TYR A 61 3.96 2.41 7.55
N LEU A 62 3.17 2.54 8.61
CA LEU A 62 3.24 1.66 9.78
C LEU A 62 2.87 0.22 9.40
N MET A 63 1.89 0.01 8.52
CA MET A 63 1.59 -1.32 7.99
C MET A 63 2.79 -1.92 7.26
N ALA A 64 3.41 -1.18 6.34
CA ALA A 64 4.58 -1.66 5.62
C ALA A 64 5.74 -2.00 6.58
N ALA A 65 6.01 -1.12 7.55
CA ALA A 65 7.02 -1.34 8.58
C ALA A 65 6.69 -2.57 9.44
N ALA A 66 5.43 -2.74 9.85
CA ALA A 66 4.99 -3.88 10.65
C ALA A 66 5.16 -5.19 9.89
N VAL A 67 4.82 -5.23 8.60
CA VAL A 67 5.03 -6.43 7.78
C VAL A 67 6.52 -6.72 7.62
N LEU A 68 7.36 -5.72 7.38
CA LEU A 68 8.81 -5.93 7.32
C LEU A 68 9.38 -6.47 8.63
N LEU A 69 8.85 -6.01 9.78
CA LEU A 69 9.31 -6.43 11.10
C LEU A 69 8.88 -7.88 11.43
N VAL A 70 7.66 -8.26 11.04
CA VAL A 70 7.07 -9.56 11.41
C VAL A 70 7.37 -10.64 10.36
N ARG A 71 7.33 -10.29 9.07
CA ARG A 71 7.57 -11.18 7.93
C ARG A 71 8.24 -10.41 6.78
N PRO A 72 9.56 -10.25 6.80
CA PRO A 72 10.30 -9.48 5.78
C PRO A 72 10.20 -10.05 4.36
N ALA A 73 9.81 -11.33 4.21
CA ALA A 73 9.55 -11.95 2.91
C ALA A 73 8.15 -11.62 2.33
N GLY A 74 7.28 -10.93 3.08
CA GLY A 74 5.89 -10.67 2.71
C GLY A 74 4.95 -11.85 2.96
N LEU A 75 3.70 -11.76 2.48
CA LEU A 75 2.63 -12.74 2.74
C LEU A 75 2.93 -14.13 2.15
N PHE A 76 3.56 -14.17 0.97
CA PHE A 76 3.87 -15.40 0.21
C PHE A 76 5.35 -15.57 -0.14
N GLY A 77 6.24 -14.84 0.52
CA GLY A 77 7.68 -14.94 0.28
C GLY A 77 8.18 -16.35 0.49
N ARG A 78 8.53 -17.03 -0.60
CA ARG A 78 9.39 -18.20 -0.56
C ARG A 78 10.81 -17.69 -0.29
N ALA A 79 11.41 -18.13 0.82
CA ALA A 79 12.85 -18.07 1.00
C ALA A 79 13.54 -18.92 -0.08
#